data_AF-A0A7X8SL93-F1
#
_entry.id   AF-A0A7X8SL93-F1
#
_cell.length_a   1.000
_cell.length_b   1.000
_cell.length_c   1.000
_cell.angle_alpha   90.00
_cell.angle_beta   90.00
_cell.angle_gamma   90.00
#
_symmetry.space_group_name_H-M   'P 1'
#
loop_
_entity.id
_entity.type
_entity.pdbx_description
1 polymer ?
#
loop_
_entity_poly.entity_id
_entity_poly.type
_entity_poly.pdbx_seq_one_letter_code
_entity_poly.pdbx_strand_id
1 'polypeptide(L)'
;MSTTQNMRMFDTTQLEALSRGDNSFVIKMIESFKTNLVEGIDEINDAKSYNDWLTIGKVAHRLKPSFQILNVTSMADIVLSLEKDFKKTDFSEEEHEQLIAKFLADSKILLGQIQTFLHN
;
A
#
# COMPACT_ATOMS: atom_id res chain seq x y z
N MET A 1 -4.00 -13.37 27.38
CA MET A 1 -2.83 -12.86 26.63
C MET A 1 -3.00 -13.31 25.19
N SER A 2 -3.55 -12.47 24.33
CA SER A 2 -3.78 -12.82 22.93
C SER A 2 -2.56 -12.42 22.12
N THR A 3 -1.77 -13.40 21.73
CA THR A 3 -0.68 -13.26 20.77
C THR A 3 -1.29 -12.87 19.43
N THR A 4 -1.15 -11.60 19.03
CA THR A 4 -1.45 -11.18 17.66
C THR A 4 -0.50 -11.92 16.74
N GLN A 5 -0.98 -12.99 16.09
CA GLN A 5 -0.23 -13.59 15.00
C GLN A 5 -0.05 -12.52 13.93
N ASN A 6 1.19 -12.16 13.65
CA ASN A 6 1.57 -11.18 12.64
C ASN A 6 1.38 -11.85 11.26
N MET A 7 0.14 -11.90 10.78
CA MET A 7 -0.20 -12.52 9.50
C MET A 7 0.48 -11.71 8.39
N ARG A 8 1.18 -12.40 7.47
CA ARG A 8 1.86 -11.73 6.36
C ARG A 8 0.81 -11.03 5.50
N MET A 9 1.01 -9.74 5.24
CA MET A 9 0.07 -8.88 4.50
C MET A 9 0.19 -9.03 2.99
N PHE A 10 1.25 -9.67 2.51
CA PHE A 10 1.58 -9.83 1.09
C PHE A 10 2.10 -11.24 0.81
N ASP A 11 2.11 -11.65 -0.46
CA ASP A 11 2.84 -12.84 -0.91
C ASP A 11 3.41 -12.64 -2.32
N THR A 12 4.39 -13.46 -2.66
CA THR A 12 5.16 -13.35 -3.90
C THR A 12 4.71 -14.35 -4.96
N THR A 13 3.62 -15.09 -4.73
CA THR A 13 3.20 -16.20 -5.62
C THR A 13 2.99 -15.74 -7.06
N GLN A 14 2.35 -14.57 -7.23
CA GLN A 14 2.13 -14.00 -8.57
C GLN A 14 3.44 -13.54 -9.21
N LEU A 15 4.32 -12.86 -8.45
CA LEU A 15 5.62 -12.43 -8.94
C LEU A 15 6.51 -13.62 -9.33
N GLU A 16 6.52 -14.68 -8.53
CA GLU A 16 7.28 -15.90 -8.79
C GLU A 16 6.80 -16.57 -10.08
N ALA A 17 5.48 -16.67 -10.28
CA ALA A 17 4.90 -17.18 -11.51
C ALA A 17 5.28 -16.34 -12.74
N LEU A 18 5.29 -15.01 -12.62
CA LEU A 18 5.71 -14.08 -13.68
C LEU A 18 7.22 -14.16 -13.97
N SER A 19 8.03 -14.36 -12.93
CA SER A 19 9.50 -14.42 -13.01
C SER A 19 10.05 -15.68 -13.68
N ARG A 20 9.21 -16.73 -13.82
CA ARG A 20 9.63 -18.07 -14.28
C ARG A 20 10.82 -18.65 -13.50
N GLY A 21 10.93 -18.31 -12.21
CA GLY A 21 11.99 -18.77 -11.32
C GLY A 21 13.19 -17.82 -11.21
N ASP A 22 13.16 -16.64 -11.83
CA ASP A 22 14.18 -15.61 -11.64
C ASP A 22 13.98 -14.87 -10.31
N ASN A 23 14.61 -15.39 -9.25
CA ASN A 23 14.57 -14.76 -7.93
C ASN A 23 15.15 -13.34 -7.93
N SER A 24 16.11 -13.02 -8.80
CA SER A 24 16.69 -11.68 -8.88
C SER A 24 15.67 -10.66 -9.40
N PHE A 25 14.80 -11.09 -10.31
CA PHE A 25 13.67 -10.30 -10.78
C PHE A 25 12.64 -10.07 -9.68
N VAL A 26 12.29 -11.11 -8.90
CA VAL A 26 11.35 -11.00 -7.78
C VAL A 26 11.85 -9.99 -6.75
N ILE A 27 13.13 -10.07 -6.35
CA ILE A 27 13.74 -9.13 -5.40
C ILE A 27 13.65 -7.69 -5.92
N LYS A 28 14.06 -7.44 -7.18
CA LYS A 28 14.00 -6.09 -7.79
C LYS A 28 12.58 -5.53 -7.83
N MET A 29 11.58 -6.37 -8.09
CA MET A 29 10.18 -5.94 -8.11
C MET A 29 9.69 -5.56 -6.70
N ILE A 30 10.09 -6.31 -5.68
CA ILE A 30 9.75 -6.01 -4.28
C ILE A 30 10.47 -4.75 -3.80
N GLU A 31 11.74 -4.55 -4.19
CA GLU A 31 12.48 -3.30 -3.92
C GLU A 31 11.79 -2.10 -4.58
N SER A 32 11.39 -2.22 -5.85
CA SER A 32 10.63 -1.18 -6.56
C SER A 32 9.31 -0.87 -5.86
N PHE A 33 8.57 -1.90 -5.44
CA PHE A 33 7.35 -1.71 -4.64
C PHE A 33 7.62 -0.95 -3.35
N LYS A 34 8.66 -1.34 -2.61
CA LYS A 34 9.05 -0.69 -1.35
C LYS A 34 9.33 0.80 -1.58
N THR A 35 10.13 1.13 -2.59
CA THR A 35 10.46 2.52 -2.95
C THR A 35 9.20 3.31 -3.30
N ASN A 36 8.37 2.78 -4.20
CA ASN A 36 7.13 3.43 -4.62
C ASN A 36 6.16 3.65 -3.45
N LEU A 37 6.09 2.69 -2.52
CA LEU A 37 5.25 2.81 -1.33
C LEU A 37 5.76 3.89 -0.38
N VAL A 38 7.08 3.99 -0.15
CA VAL A 38 7.66 5.07 0.66
C VAL A 38 7.38 6.43 0.04
N GLU A 39 7.66 6.60 -1.25
CA GLU A 39 7.36 7.84 -1.98
C GLU A 39 5.87 8.20 -1.93
N GLY A 40 4.99 7.20 -2.10
CA GLY A 40 3.55 7.41 -1.99
C GLY A 40 3.07 7.79 -0.59
N ILE A 41 3.69 7.26 0.47
CA ILE A 41 3.41 7.66 1.86
C ILE A 41 3.78 9.14 2.06
N ASP A 42 4.95 9.55 1.59
CA ASP A 42 5.42 10.93 1.71
C ASP A 42 4.50 11.89 0.94
N GLU A 43 4.15 11.57 -0.32
CA GLU A 43 3.20 12.35 -1.11
C GLU A 43 1.81 12.44 -0.46
N ILE A 44 1.31 11.35 0.14
CA ILE A 44 0.02 11.34 0.84
C ILE A 44 0.07 12.21 2.10
N ASN A 45 1.16 12.18 2.87
CA ASN A 45 1.32 13.03 4.06
C ASN A 45 1.35 14.51 3.67
N ASP A 46 2.09 14.86 2.62
CA ASP A 46 2.17 16.23 2.12
C ASP A 46 0.81 16.70 1.61
N ALA A 47 0.15 15.92 0.76
CA ALA A 47 -1.17 16.25 0.22
C ALA A 47 -2.23 16.38 1.33
N LYS A 48 -2.17 15.53 2.37
CA LYS A 48 -3.04 15.62 3.54
C LYS A 48 -2.89 16.97 4.26
N SER A 49 -1.67 17.52 4.36
CA SER A 49 -1.45 18.82 5.03
C SER A 49 -2.15 20.00 4.33
N TYR A 50 -2.53 19.83 3.06
CA TYR A 50 -3.24 20.81 2.26
C TYR A 50 -4.68 20.39 1.91
N ASN A 51 -5.19 19.29 2.49
CA ASN A 51 -6.48 18.69 2.12
C ASN A 51 -6.62 18.40 0.62
N ASP A 52 -5.53 18.05 -0.06
CA ASP A 52 -5.53 17.73 -1.50
C ASP A 52 -5.94 16.27 -1.73
N TRP A 53 -7.25 16.01 -1.57
CA TRP A 53 -7.87 14.70 -1.76
C TRP A 53 -7.69 14.15 -3.17
N LEU A 54 -7.62 15.03 -4.18
CA LEU A 54 -7.40 14.65 -5.57
C LEU A 54 -6.01 14.03 -5.74
N THR A 55 -4.98 14.65 -5.17
CA THR A 55 -3.61 14.11 -5.22
C THR A 55 -3.51 12.80 -4.46
N ILE A 56 -4.11 12.69 -3.27
CA ILE A 56 -4.18 11.42 -2.51
C ILE A 56 -4.79 10.31 -3.36
N GLY A 57 -5.92 10.59 -4.03
CA GLY A 57 -6.56 9.61 -4.90
C GLY A 57 -5.71 9.20 -6.11
N LYS A 58 -4.93 10.12 -6.69
CA LYS A 58 -3.98 9.81 -7.77
C LYS A 58 -2.84 8.92 -7.28
N VAL A 59 -2.30 9.19 -6.09
CA VAL A 59 -1.25 8.35 -5.48
C VAL A 59 -1.80 6.94 -5.22
N ALA A 60 -2.99 6.83 -4.63
CA ALA A 60 -3.63 5.54 -4.38
C ALA A 60 -3.85 4.75 -5.68
N HIS A 61 -4.31 5.39 -6.75
CA HIS A 61 -4.44 4.76 -8.07
C HIS A 61 -3.10 4.22 -8.60
N ARG A 62 -2.02 5.00 -8.44
CA ARG A 62 -0.66 4.63 -8.89
C ARG A 62 -0.10 3.44 -8.10
N LEU A 63 -0.37 3.36 -6.80
CA LEU A 63 0.08 2.27 -5.93
C LEU A 63 -0.69 0.97 -6.13
N LYS A 64 -2.00 1.07 -6.39
CA LYS A 64 -2.92 -0.06 -6.54
C LYS A 64 -2.41 -1.25 -7.37
N PRO A 65 -1.88 -1.08 -8.61
CA PRO A 65 -1.40 -2.21 -9.39
C PRO A 65 -0.27 -2.97 -8.69
N SER A 66 0.63 -2.29 -8.00
CA SER A 66 1.74 -2.93 -7.30
C SER A 66 1.27 -3.68 -6.05
N PHE A 67 0.22 -3.19 -5.37
CA PHE A 67 -0.46 -3.93 -4.28
C PHE A 67 -1.11 -5.22 -4.80
N GLN A 68 -1.69 -5.19 -6.00
CA GLN A 68 -2.30 -6.38 -6.62
C GLN A 68 -1.24 -7.43 -6.99
N ILE A 69 -0.12 -7.00 -7.57
CA ILE A 69 0.99 -7.88 -7.97
C ILE A 69 1.61 -8.59 -6.76
N LEU A 70 1.71 -7.91 -5.60
CA LEU A 70 2.16 -8.50 -4.34
C LEU A 70 1.04 -9.14 -3.51
N ASN A 71 -0.15 -9.26 -4.09
CA ASN A 71 -1.32 -9.85 -3.45
C ASN A 71 -1.64 -9.25 -2.06
N VAL A 72 -1.47 -7.94 -1.89
CA VAL A 72 -1.76 -7.20 -0.65
C VAL A 72 -3.28 -6.98 -0.50
N THR A 73 -4.01 -8.06 -0.25
CA THR A 73 -5.48 -8.04 -0.18
C THR A 73 -6.02 -7.27 1.01
N SER A 74 -5.30 -7.28 2.14
CA SER A 74 -5.70 -6.60 3.39
C SER A 74 -5.86 -5.08 3.27
N MET A 75 -5.25 -4.46 2.25
CA MET A 75 -5.29 -3.01 2.01
C MET A 75 -6.04 -2.63 0.73
N ALA A 76 -6.58 -3.60 0.00
CA ALA A 76 -7.20 -3.37 -1.32
C ALA A 76 -8.37 -2.38 -1.25
N ASP A 77 -9.26 -2.55 -0.27
CA ASP A 77 -10.42 -1.67 -0.09
C ASP A 77 -9.99 -0.27 0.35
N ILE A 78 -8.97 -0.15 1.20
CA ILE A 78 -8.43 1.13 1.66
C ILE A 78 -7.87 1.93 0.47
N VAL A 79 -7.05 1.29 -0.36
CA VAL A 79 -6.47 1.92 -1.55
C VAL A 79 -7.57 2.33 -2.53
N LEU A 80 -8.59 1.51 -2.72
CA LEU A 80 -9.73 1.83 -3.58
C LEU A 80 -10.56 3.02 -3.06
N SER A 81 -10.79 3.07 -1.75
CA SER A 81 -11.50 4.17 -1.11
C SER A 81 -10.71 5.48 -1.17
N LEU A 82 -9.39 5.44 -0.93
CA LEU A 82 -8.51 6.61 -1.14
C LEU A 82 -8.57 7.12 -2.59
N GLU A 83 -8.63 6.21 -3.57
CA GLU A 83 -8.72 6.54 -5.00
C GLU A 83 -10.03 7.26 -5.38
N LYS A 84 -11.15 6.99 -4.70
CA LYS A 84 -12.50 7.30 -5.22
C LYS A 84 -13.41 8.09 -4.28
N ASP A 85 -13.26 7.98 -2.97
CA ASP A 85 -14.28 8.46 -2.03
C ASP A 85 -14.48 9.97 -2.08
N PHE A 86 -13.42 10.74 -2.35
CA PHE A 86 -13.48 12.20 -2.52
C PHE A 86 -14.36 12.68 -3.68
N LYS A 87 -14.78 11.78 -4.58
CA LYS A 87 -15.68 12.09 -5.71
C LYS A 87 -17.15 11.83 -5.38
N LYS A 88 -17.44 11.24 -4.23
CA LYS A 88 -18.80 10.90 -3.83
C LYS A 88 -19.55 12.16 -3.36
N THR A 89 -20.87 12.14 -3.51
CA THR A 89 -21.74 13.24 -3.08
C THR A 89 -21.87 13.34 -1.56
N ASP A 90 -21.64 12.24 -0.85
CA ASP A 90 -21.68 12.09 0.61
C ASP A 90 -20.26 12.03 1.22
N PHE A 91 -19.28 12.63 0.56
CA PHE A 91 -17.90 12.66 1.03
C PHE A 91 -17.76 13.30 2.41
N SER A 92 -17.13 12.57 3.34
CA SER A 92 -16.77 13.03 4.68
C SER A 92 -15.26 13.15 4.79
N GLU A 93 -14.76 14.37 5.01
CA GLU A 93 -13.32 14.62 5.22
C GLU A 93 -12.80 13.88 6.45
N GLU A 94 -13.56 13.83 7.54
CA GLU A 94 -13.18 13.13 8.77
C GLU A 94 -12.99 11.62 8.53
N GLU A 95 -13.93 10.98 7.83
CA GLU A 95 -13.82 9.55 7.50
C GLU A 95 -12.63 9.30 6.57
N HIS A 96 -12.39 10.21 5.63
CA HIS A 96 -11.26 10.11 4.72
C HIS A 96 -9.92 10.28 5.44
N GLU A 97 -9.82 11.20 6.41
CA GLU A 97 -8.65 11.37 7.24
C GLU A 97 -8.36 10.13 8.10
N GLN A 98 -9.40 9.48 8.64
CA GLN A 98 -9.27 8.21 9.35
C GLN A 98 -8.77 7.10 8.42
N LEU A 99 -9.27 7.06 7.19
CA LEU A 99 -8.83 6.11 6.18
C LEU A 99 -7.35 6.31 5.81
N ILE A 100 -6.92 7.56 5.64
CA ILE A 100 -5.50 7.91 5.42
C ILE A 100 -4.66 7.45 6.62
N ALA A 101 -5.10 7.74 7.85
CA ALA A 101 -4.39 7.31 9.05
C ALA A 101 -4.23 5.78 9.11
N LYS A 102 -5.29 5.04 8.75
CA LYS A 102 -5.25 3.57 8.65
C LYS A 102 -4.28 3.10 7.59
N PHE A 103 -4.35 3.67 6.38
CA PHE A 103 -3.44 3.35 5.28
C PHE A 103 -1.97 3.54 5.67
N LEU A 104 -1.65 4.65 6.34
CA LEU A 104 -0.29 4.96 6.80
C LEU A 104 0.19 3.96 7.87
N ALA A 105 -0.68 3.58 8.80
CA ALA A 105 -0.36 2.58 9.83
C ALA A 105 -0.09 1.20 9.21
N ASP A 106 -0.97 0.74 8.33
CA ASP A 106 -0.87 -0.55 7.64
C ASP A 106 0.36 -0.58 6.73
N SER A 107 0.66 0.52 6.05
CA SER A 107 1.84 0.65 5.19
C SER A 107 3.15 0.52 5.98
N LYS A 108 3.22 1.05 7.22
CA LYS A 108 4.38 0.85 8.10
C LYS A 108 4.59 -0.62 8.45
N ILE A 109 3.51 -1.35 8.74
CA ILE A 109 3.56 -2.79 9.02
C ILE A 109 4.06 -3.54 7.77
N LEU A 110 3.47 -3.24 6.60
CA LEU A 110 3.84 -3.84 5.32
C LEU A 110 5.32 -3.59 4.97
N LEU A 111 5.81 -2.35 5.12
CA LEU A 111 7.22 -2.02 4.89
C LEU A 111 8.15 -2.81 5.82
N GLY A 112 7.78 -2.99 7.09
CA GLY A 112 8.53 -3.83 8.03
C GLY A 112 8.58 -5.30 7.61
N GLN A 113 7.46 -5.85 7.11
CA GLN A 113 7.40 -7.22 6.60
C GLN A 113 8.23 -7.39 5.32
N ILE A 114 8.16 -6.43 4.39
CA ILE A 114 8.95 -6.43 3.14
C ILE A 114 10.44 -6.32 3.45
N GLN A 115 10.82 -5.44 4.37
CA GLN A 115 12.21 -5.30 4.78
C GLN A 115 12.75 -6.57 5.43
N THR A 116 11.94 -7.26 6.24
CA THR A 116 12.32 -8.56 6.79
C THR A 116 12.46 -9.62 5.69
N PHE A 117 11.58 -9.62 4.68
CA PHE A 117 11.67 -10.54 3.55
C PHE A 117 12.94 -10.35 2.72
N LEU A 118 13.33 -9.11 2.43
CA LEU A 118 14.51 -8.80 1.60
C LEU A 118 15.87 -9.11 2.27
N HIS A 119 15.90 -9.22 3.60
CA HIS A 119 17.13 -9.53 4.35
C HIS A 119 17.26 -11.02 4.74
N ASN A 120 16.26 -11.85 4.41
CA ASN A 120 16.31 -13.31 4.57
C ASN A 120 16.75 -13.97 3.26
#